data_AF-A0A9E3LJL1-F1
#
_entry.id   AF-A0A9E3LJL1-F1
#
_cell.length_a   1.000
_cell.length_b   1.000
_cell.length_c   1.000
_cell.angle_alpha   90.00
_cell.angle_beta   90.00
_cell.angle_gamma   90.00
#
_symmetry.space_group_name_H-M   'P 1'
#
loop_
_entity.id
_entity.type
_entity.pdbx_description
1 polymer ?
#
loop_
_entity_poly.entity_id
_entity_poly.type
_entity_poly.pdbx_seq_one_letter_code
_entity_poly.pdbx_strand_id
1 'polypeptide(L)'
;MPAAAPRPTPDRHRRRRALAIATGLALLVALVNVVFGGGLAAAQEDEADISSDALLERGAQIYGAQCALCHGEAGRGLPVDGPDGGPPLIGVGPASVDFMIRTGRMPLDNANERLSHRPQQMTDEDRRAIVAYVTSLAPGEGPGIPDIEGWQQADLSRGLHQFTTHCAACHGPTAAGVAVGQRDVSSNLEVSTPLEIAEAVRSGPGVMPAFNEEIVPQQDLEAIVAWVMDLRERESPGGLAIGRSGPVSEGFIAWVLGLGLLMIVMYLLGEKADEEVDDHGGE
;
A
#
# COMPACT_ATOMS: atom_id res chain seq x y z
N MET A 1 -15.55 66.60 48.66
CA MET A 1 -15.11 66.30 47.28
C MET A 1 -13.72 65.65 47.35
N PRO A 2 -13.56 64.33 47.16
CA PRO A 2 -12.24 63.75 47.02
C PRO A 2 -11.80 63.75 45.54
N ALA A 3 -10.52 64.08 45.34
CA ALA A 3 -9.88 64.31 44.05
C ALA A 3 -9.63 63.02 43.26
N ALA A 4 -9.71 63.13 41.92
CA ALA A 4 -9.47 62.04 40.97
C ALA A 4 -7.98 61.67 40.90
N ALA A 5 -7.69 60.36 40.89
CA ALA A 5 -6.34 59.83 40.72
C ALA A 5 -5.82 59.99 39.27
N PRO A 6 -4.51 60.23 39.05
CA PRO A 6 -3.94 60.42 37.73
C PRO A 6 -3.85 59.11 36.94
N ARG A 7 -4.19 59.16 35.64
CA ARG A 7 -4.07 58.02 34.71
C ARG A 7 -2.60 57.77 34.34
N PRO A 8 -2.14 56.51 34.27
CA PRO A 8 -0.77 56.19 33.88
C PRO A 8 -0.54 56.55 32.40
N THR A 9 0.57 57.23 32.11
CA THR A 9 0.99 57.54 30.74
C THR A 9 1.68 56.32 30.11
N PRO A 10 1.38 55.98 28.85
CA PRO A 10 1.94 54.79 28.22
C PRO A 10 3.44 54.97 27.97
N ASP A 11 4.23 54.04 28.51
CA ASP A 11 5.69 54.00 28.40
C ASP A 11 6.14 53.86 26.93
N ARG A 12 6.66 54.97 26.39
CA ARG A 12 7.16 55.08 25.01
C ARG A 12 8.33 54.14 24.75
N HIS A 13 9.08 53.74 25.79
CA HIS A 13 10.22 52.85 25.67
C HIS A 13 9.79 51.39 25.43
N ARG A 14 8.71 50.95 26.08
CA ARG A 14 8.09 49.63 25.84
C ARG A 14 7.50 49.53 24.44
N ARG A 15 6.84 50.59 23.96
CA ARG A 15 6.28 50.63 22.59
C ARG A 15 7.37 50.57 21.52
N ARG A 16 8.48 51.31 21.70
CA ARG A 16 9.62 51.28 20.77
C ARG A 16 10.33 49.92 20.72
N ARG A 17 10.48 49.24 21.87
CA ARG A 17 11.02 47.87 21.92
C ARG A 17 10.10 46.85 21.26
N ALA A 18 8.79 46.95 21.49
CA ALA A 18 7.81 46.06 20.85
C ALA A 18 7.78 46.24 19.33
N LEU A 19 7.84 47.49 18.84
CA LEU A 19 7.93 47.79 17.41
C LEU A 19 9.23 47.25 16.78
N ALA A 20 10.38 47.41 17.45
CA ALA A 20 11.66 46.89 16.96
C ALA A 20 11.68 45.36 16.86
N ILE A 21 11.10 44.66 17.84
CA ILE A 21 10.99 43.19 17.85
C ILE A 21 10.02 42.73 16.74
N ALA A 22 8.89 43.41 16.56
CA ALA A 22 7.93 43.09 15.51
C ALA A 22 8.51 43.29 14.10
N THR A 23 9.26 44.38 13.87
CA THR A 23 9.96 44.60 12.60
C THR A 23 11.07 43.59 12.35
N GLY A 24 11.80 43.18 13.40
CA GLY A 24 12.82 42.13 13.30
C GLY A 24 12.22 40.77 12.94
N LEU A 25 11.10 40.41 13.56
CA LEU A 25 10.40 39.16 13.26
C LEU A 25 9.83 39.13 11.83
N ALA A 26 9.25 40.25 11.39
CA ALA A 26 8.71 40.38 10.04
C ALA A 26 9.81 40.30 8.95
N LEU A 27 10.97 40.91 9.20
CA LEU A 27 12.13 40.81 8.30
C LEU A 27 12.69 39.38 8.26
N LEU A 28 12.68 38.67 9.39
CA LEU A 28 13.15 37.28 9.45
C LEU A 28 12.18 36.33 8.72
N VAL A 29 10.87 36.52 8.85
CA VAL A 29 9.86 35.79 8.07
C VAL A 29 9.98 36.08 6.58
N ALA A 30 10.21 37.34 6.19
CA ALA A 30 10.44 37.71 4.79
C ALA A 30 11.72 37.06 4.23
N LEU A 31 12.80 37.02 5.02
CA LEU A 31 14.05 36.37 4.63
C LEU A 31 13.89 34.85 4.47
N VAL A 32 13.15 34.20 5.37
CA VAL A 32 12.82 32.76 5.25
C VAL A 32 12.00 32.49 4.00
N ASN A 33 11.03 33.34 3.66
CA ASN A 33 10.27 33.20 2.41
C ASN A 33 11.11 33.43 1.14
N VAL A 34 12.15 34.25 1.20
CA VAL A 34 13.07 34.44 0.05
C VAL A 34 14.08 33.30 -0.06
N VAL A 35 14.58 32.76 1.06
CA VAL A 35 15.55 31.65 1.09
C VAL A 35 14.88 30.30 0.80
N PHE A 36 13.64 30.09 1.24
CA PHE A 36 12.89 28.83 1.04
C PHE A 36 11.80 28.91 -0.04
N GLY A 37 11.39 30.12 -0.48
CA GLY A 37 10.39 30.31 -1.54
C GLY A 37 10.98 30.55 -2.93
N GLY A 38 12.31 30.52 -3.07
CA GLY A 38 13.00 30.58 -4.35
C GLY A 38 13.00 29.22 -5.04
N GLY A 39 12.00 28.99 -5.91
CA GLY A 39 12.07 27.97 -6.96
C GLY A 39 11.26 26.70 -6.74
N LEU A 40 9.93 26.83 -6.79
CA LEU A 40 9.12 25.84 -7.49
C LEU A 40 8.62 26.51 -8.77
N ALA A 41 9.56 26.79 -9.69
CA ALA A 41 9.21 26.57 -11.07
C ALA A 41 8.94 25.08 -11.13
N ALA A 42 7.66 24.70 -11.13
CA ALA A 42 7.28 23.40 -11.61
C ALA A 42 7.98 23.28 -12.96
N ALA A 43 9.01 22.44 -13.02
CA ALA A 43 9.36 21.82 -14.27
C ALA A 43 8.06 21.10 -14.65
N GLN A 44 7.29 21.78 -15.49
CA GLN A 44 6.37 21.13 -16.37
C GLN A 44 7.30 20.23 -17.19
N GLU A 45 7.48 19.00 -16.71
CA GLU A 45 8.02 17.94 -17.52
C GLU A 45 7.11 17.94 -18.74
N ASP A 46 7.64 18.49 -19.84
CA ASP A 46 7.03 18.42 -21.15
C ASP A 46 6.52 17.00 -21.28
N GLU A 47 5.20 16.87 -21.40
CA GLU A 47 4.55 15.61 -21.73
C GLU A 47 5.29 15.07 -22.94
N ALA A 48 6.00 13.97 -22.70
CA ALA A 48 6.73 13.26 -23.70
C ALA A 48 5.73 12.76 -24.75
N ASP A 49 5.50 13.56 -25.78
CA ASP A 49 5.23 13.10 -27.14
C ASP A 49 6.51 12.45 -27.70
N ILE A 50 7.04 11.47 -26.95
CA ILE A 50 7.88 10.43 -27.49
C ILE A 50 6.87 9.59 -28.28
N SER A 51 6.84 9.85 -29.59
CA SER A 51 5.91 9.26 -30.53
C SER A 51 5.68 7.78 -30.26
N SER A 52 4.45 7.31 -30.48
CA SER A 52 4.12 5.89 -30.32
C SER A 52 5.14 4.97 -31.01
N ASP A 53 5.70 5.38 -32.16
CA ASP A 53 6.76 4.64 -32.86
C ASP A 53 8.08 4.57 -32.08
N ALA A 54 8.55 5.68 -31.50
CA ALA A 54 9.77 5.69 -30.69
C ALA A 54 9.60 4.90 -29.39
N LEU A 55 8.41 4.98 -28.77
CA LEU A 55 8.07 4.20 -27.58
C LEU A 55 7.99 2.70 -27.88
N LEU A 56 7.39 2.33 -29.01
CA LEU A 56 7.33 0.95 -29.49
C LEU A 56 8.72 0.41 -29.85
N GLU A 57 9.57 1.20 -30.49
CA GLU A 57 10.95 0.82 -30.81
C GLU A 57 11.77 0.60 -29.53
N ARG A 58 11.67 1.53 -28.56
CA ARG A 58 12.29 1.37 -27.24
C ARG A 58 11.81 0.10 -26.55
N GLY A 59 10.50 -0.14 -26.56
CA GLY A 59 9.89 -1.33 -25.97
C GLY A 59 10.37 -2.63 -26.61
N ALA A 60 10.46 -2.67 -27.94
CA ALA A 60 10.96 -3.81 -28.70
C ALA A 60 12.42 -4.13 -28.38
N GLN A 61 13.27 -3.09 -28.23
CA GLN A 61 14.68 -3.25 -27.87
C GLN A 61 14.83 -3.86 -26.47
N ILE A 62 14.11 -3.34 -25.48
CA ILE A 62 14.16 -3.86 -24.11
C ILE A 62 13.60 -5.28 -24.05
N TYR A 63 12.46 -5.51 -24.71
CA TYR A 63 11.83 -6.83 -24.77
C TYR A 63 12.78 -7.87 -25.36
N GLY A 64 13.44 -7.56 -26.48
CA GLY A 64 14.41 -8.45 -27.11
C GLY A 64 15.61 -8.76 -26.20
N ALA A 65 16.07 -7.79 -25.41
CA ALA A 65 17.21 -7.94 -24.53
C ALA A 65 16.90 -8.66 -23.21
N GLN A 66 15.69 -8.48 -22.66
CA GLN A 66 15.38 -8.87 -21.27
C GLN A 66 14.19 -9.84 -21.12
N CYS A 67 13.27 -9.91 -22.08
CA CYS A 67 12.02 -10.65 -21.95
C CYS A 67 11.93 -11.85 -22.91
N ALA A 68 12.44 -11.69 -24.13
CA ALA A 68 12.30 -12.66 -25.21
C ALA A 68 12.94 -14.03 -24.91
N LEU A 69 13.95 -14.07 -24.03
CA LEU A 69 14.60 -15.32 -23.61
C LEU A 69 13.60 -16.29 -22.97
N CYS A 70 12.70 -15.80 -22.12
CA CYS A 70 11.71 -16.62 -21.43
C CYS A 70 10.34 -16.58 -22.12
N HIS A 71 9.90 -15.40 -22.58
CA HIS A 71 8.58 -15.19 -23.16
C HIS A 71 8.53 -15.38 -24.69
N GLY A 72 9.64 -15.80 -25.29
CA GLY A 72 9.78 -16.02 -26.72
C GLY A 72 9.81 -14.73 -27.55
N GLU A 73 10.23 -14.83 -28.80
CA GLU A 73 10.11 -13.74 -29.76
C GLU A 73 8.64 -13.33 -29.92
N ALA A 74 8.39 -12.01 -29.89
CA ALA A 74 7.05 -11.43 -30.02
C ALA A 74 6.01 -12.03 -29.04
N GLY A 75 6.39 -12.36 -27.81
CA GLY A 75 5.44 -12.72 -26.73
C GLY A 75 4.77 -14.08 -26.85
N ARG A 76 5.19 -14.94 -27.78
CA ARG A 76 4.54 -16.23 -28.06
C ARG A 76 4.64 -17.27 -26.94
N GLY A 77 5.47 -17.01 -25.93
CA GLY A 77 5.75 -17.91 -24.82
C GLY A 77 6.67 -19.07 -25.19
N LEU A 78 7.19 -19.72 -24.16
CA LEU A 78 7.94 -20.98 -24.23
C LEU A 78 7.34 -21.98 -23.24
N PRO A 79 7.55 -23.30 -23.42
CA PRO A 79 7.04 -24.30 -22.47
C PRO A 79 7.50 -24.02 -21.04
N VAL A 80 6.55 -23.78 -20.13
CA VAL A 80 6.80 -23.37 -18.73
C VAL A 80 7.45 -24.46 -17.86
N ASP A 81 7.50 -25.70 -18.34
CA ASP A 81 8.13 -26.82 -17.63
C ASP A 81 9.66 -26.88 -17.85
N GLY A 82 10.21 -25.97 -18.66
CA GLY A 82 11.63 -25.85 -18.97
C GLY A 82 12.35 -24.75 -18.16
N PRO A 83 13.70 -24.81 -18.08
CA PRO A 83 14.50 -23.83 -17.31
C PRO A 83 14.41 -22.39 -17.86
N ASP A 84 14.00 -22.22 -19.11
CA ASP A 84 13.83 -20.94 -19.81
C ASP A 84 12.35 -20.70 -20.18
N GLY A 85 11.42 -21.36 -19.50
CA GLY A 85 9.99 -21.34 -19.83
C GLY A 85 9.25 -20.16 -19.24
N GLY A 86 8.75 -19.24 -20.08
CA GLY A 86 7.82 -18.18 -19.69
C GLY A 86 6.47 -18.30 -20.42
N PRO A 87 5.33 -18.00 -19.76
CA PRO A 87 4.03 -18.05 -20.42
C PRO A 87 3.95 -17.03 -21.57
N PRO A 88 3.00 -17.20 -22.52
CA PRO A 88 2.76 -16.21 -23.55
C PRO A 88 2.34 -14.86 -22.94
N LEU A 89 2.78 -13.79 -23.57
CA LEU A 89 2.39 -12.41 -23.26
C LEU A 89 1.43 -11.82 -24.31
N ILE A 90 1.23 -12.51 -25.43
CA ILE A 90 0.19 -12.15 -26.41
C ILE A 90 -1.17 -12.28 -25.72
N GLY A 91 -1.98 -11.22 -25.79
CA GLY A 91 -3.36 -11.21 -25.32
C GLY A 91 -3.56 -11.05 -23.81
N VAL A 92 -2.49 -10.97 -23.01
CA VAL A 92 -2.60 -10.84 -21.54
C VAL A 92 -3.09 -9.46 -21.08
N GLY A 93 -3.05 -8.46 -21.96
CA GLY A 93 -3.49 -7.08 -21.72
C GLY A 93 -2.46 -6.20 -21.01
N PRO A 94 -2.49 -4.87 -21.27
CA PRO A 94 -1.53 -3.92 -20.71
C PRO A 94 -1.53 -3.86 -19.18
N ALA A 95 -2.68 -3.98 -18.51
CA ALA A 95 -2.73 -3.96 -17.04
C ALA A 95 -1.95 -5.11 -16.41
N SER A 96 -2.01 -6.30 -17.01
CA SER A 96 -1.26 -7.46 -16.52
C SER A 96 0.24 -7.25 -16.63
N VAL A 97 0.70 -6.63 -17.74
CA VAL A 97 2.12 -6.35 -17.96
C VAL A 97 2.62 -5.23 -17.03
N ASP A 98 1.88 -4.12 -16.92
CA ASP A 98 2.25 -3.01 -16.03
C ASP A 98 2.28 -3.47 -14.58
N PHE A 99 1.26 -4.21 -14.12
CA PHE A 99 1.20 -4.77 -12.76
C PHE A 99 2.42 -5.62 -12.43
N MET A 100 2.80 -6.55 -13.31
CA MET A 100 3.93 -7.45 -13.06
C MET A 100 5.25 -6.69 -12.98
N ILE A 101 5.45 -5.67 -13.81
CA ILE A 101 6.68 -4.86 -13.82
C ILE A 101 6.70 -3.87 -12.66
N ARG A 102 5.63 -3.09 -12.47
CA ARG A 102 5.50 -2.07 -11.43
C ARG A 102 5.71 -2.64 -10.04
N THR A 103 5.16 -3.83 -9.79
CA THR A 103 5.28 -4.50 -8.49
C THR A 103 6.59 -5.29 -8.32
N GLY A 104 7.51 -5.21 -9.29
CA GLY A 104 8.81 -5.90 -9.26
C GLY A 104 8.73 -7.44 -9.38
N ARG A 105 7.56 -7.97 -9.72
CA ARG A 105 7.36 -9.41 -9.99
C ARG A 105 8.00 -9.82 -11.32
N MET A 106 8.19 -8.88 -12.23
CA MET A 106 8.97 -9.01 -13.45
C MET A 106 9.92 -7.80 -13.61
N PRO A 107 11.07 -7.97 -14.25
CA PRO A 107 11.65 -9.25 -14.70
C PRO A 107 12.10 -10.14 -13.52
N LEU A 108 12.30 -11.42 -13.78
CA LEU A 108 12.93 -12.35 -12.83
C LEU A 108 14.38 -12.59 -13.23
N ASP A 109 15.24 -12.88 -12.24
CA ASP A 109 16.64 -13.23 -12.52
C ASP A 109 16.77 -14.65 -13.08
N ASN A 110 15.82 -15.53 -12.73
CA ASN A 110 15.71 -16.89 -13.24
C ASN A 110 14.26 -17.37 -13.22
N ALA A 111 13.90 -18.30 -14.11
CA ALA A 111 12.53 -18.78 -14.28
C ALA A 111 11.95 -19.53 -13.06
N ASN A 112 12.82 -20.01 -12.16
CA ASN A 112 12.40 -20.76 -10.97
C ASN A 112 12.16 -19.86 -9.74
N GLU A 113 12.37 -18.55 -9.87
CA GLU A 113 12.17 -17.62 -8.77
C GLU A 113 10.68 -17.42 -8.48
N ARG A 114 10.34 -17.36 -7.18
CA ARG A 114 8.97 -17.10 -6.75
C ARG A 114 8.60 -15.65 -7.07
N LEU A 115 7.49 -15.49 -7.80
CA LEU A 115 6.85 -14.19 -8.01
C LEU A 115 6.47 -13.57 -6.65
N SER A 116 7.18 -12.49 -6.30
CA SER A 116 6.99 -11.76 -5.06
C SER A 116 7.09 -10.26 -5.32
N HIS A 117 6.44 -9.46 -4.49
CA HIS A 117 6.53 -8.02 -4.58
C HIS A 117 7.94 -7.56 -4.20
N ARG A 118 8.60 -6.83 -5.09
CA ARG A 118 9.96 -6.31 -4.92
C ARG A 118 10.01 -4.85 -5.41
N PRO A 119 11.04 -4.08 -5.04
CA PRO A 119 11.26 -2.78 -5.68
C PRO A 119 11.31 -2.93 -7.20
N GLN A 120 10.69 -2.00 -7.91
CA GLN A 120 10.71 -1.97 -9.37
C GLN A 120 12.16 -1.95 -9.88
N GLN A 121 12.47 -2.81 -10.85
CA GLN A 121 13.83 -3.02 -11.35
C GLN A 121 14.17 -2.22 -12.62
N MET A 122 13.20 -1.48 -13.16
CA MET A 122 13.37 -0.65 -14.36
C MET A 122 12.75 0.73 -14.17
N THR A 123 12.99 1.66 -15.08
CA THR A 123 12.38 3.00 -15.02
C THR A 123 10.91 2.94 -15.44
N ASP A 124 10.14 3.95 -15.06
CA ASP A 124 8.75 4.10 -15.49
C ASP A 124 8.60 4.27 -17.00
N GLU A 125 9.57 4.92 -17.64
CA GLU A 125 9.63 5.07 -19.10
C GLU A 125 9.84 3.73 -19.79
N ASP A 126 10.81 2.93 -19.32
CA ASP A 126 11.09 1.60 -19.87
C ASP A 126 9.93 0.65 -19.66
N ARG A 127 9.27 0.70 -18.49
CA ARG A 127 8.03 -0.04 -18.22
C ARG A 127 6.94 0.32 -19.24
N ARG A 128 6.66 1.61 -19.43
CA ARG A 128 5.64 2.07 -20.40
C ARG A 128 5.98 1.63 -21.83
N ALA A 129 7.27 1.66 -22.21
CA ALA A 129 7.73 1.21 -23.50
C ALA A 129 7.47 -0.29 -23.71
N ILE A 130 7.80 -1.13 -22.73
CA ILE A 130 7.53 -2.57 -22.78
C ILE A 130 6.03 -2.84 -22.83
N VAL A 131 5.23 -2.18 -21.99
CA VAL A 131 3.77 -2.31 -21.99
C VAL A 131 3.20 -1.95 -23.36
N ALA A 132 3.63 -0.84 -23.96
CA ALA A 132 3.21 -0.43 -25.29
C ALA A 132 3.59 -1.46 -26.36
N TYR A 133 4.83 -1.95 -26.35
CA TYR A 133 5.30 -2.97 -27.28
C TYR A 133 4.50 -4.27 -27.15
N VAL A 134 4.34 -4.82 -25.94
CA VAL A 134 3.60 -6.06 -25.73
C VAL A 134 2.13 -5.90 -26.14
N THR A 135 1.52 -4.75 -25.85
CA THR A 135 0.14 -4.44 -26.28
C THR A 135 0.03 -4.38 -27.80
N SER A 136 1.06 -3.90 -28.51
CA SER A 136 1.06 -3.87 -29.98
C SER A 136 1.03 -5.27 -30.63
N LEU A 137 1.45 -6.32 -29.90
CA LEU A 137 1.47 -7.69 -30.41
C LEU A 137 0.06 -8.30 -30.53
N ALA A 138 -0.89 -7.84 -29.70
CA ALA A 138 -2.30 -8.19 -29.74
C ALA A 138 -3.17 -6.99 -29.29
N PRO A 139 -3.38 -6.00 -30.18
CA PRO A 139 -4.10 -4.78 -29.83
C PRO A 139 -5.55 -5.06 -29.43
N GLY A 140 -5.96 -4.53 -28.27
CA GLY A 140 -7.33 -4.63 -27.77
C GLY A 140 -7.66 -5.94 -27.05
N GLU A 141 -6.69 -6.83 -26.84
CA GLU A 141 -6.85 -8.04 -26.05
C GLU A 141 -6.43 -7.82 -24.59
N GLY A 142 -7.12 -8.51 -23.66
CA GLY A 142 -6.87 -8.45 -22.22
C GLY A 142 -7.33 -7.14 -21.55
N PRO A 143 -7.13 -7.01 -20.23
CA PRO A 143 -7.54 -5.84 -19.46
C PRO A 143 -6.68 -4.60 -19.77
N GLY A 144 -7.36 -3.47 -20.02
CA GLY A 144 -6.76 -2.14 -20.05
C GLY A 144 -6.25 -1.71 -18.67
N ILE A 145 -5.22 -0.86 -18.61
CA ILE A 145 -4.81 -0.19 -17.37
C ILE A 145 -6.01 0.64 -16.87
N PRO A 146 -6.52 0.39 -15.66
CA PRO A 146 -7.68 1.11 -15.16
C PRO A 146 -7.38 2.59 -14.96
N ASP A 147 -8.30 3.44 -15.41
CA ASP A 147 -8.38 4.80 -14.87
C ASP A 147 -8.86 4.69 -13.42
N ILE A 148 -8.26 5.43 -12.51
CA ILE A 148 -8.67 5.45 -11.09
C ILE A 148 -8.72 6.87 -10.54
N GLU A 149 -8.75 7.92 -11.37
CA GLU A 149 -8.73 9.30 -10.89
C GLU A 149 -9.84 9.64 -9.86
N GLY A 150 -10.98 8.93 -9.91
CA GLY A 150 -12.13 9.12 -9.02
C GLY A 150 -12.06 8.40 -7.66
N TRP A 151 -11.05 7.56 -7.40
CA TRP A 151 -11.07 6.66 -6.24
C TRP A 151 -11.18 7.39 -4.90
N GLN A 152 -10.57 8.57 -4.75
CA GLN A 152 -10.60 9.32 -3.49
C GLN A 152 -12.00 9.90 -3.15
N GLN A 153 -12.92 9.97 -4.11
CA GLN A 153 -14.30 10.42 -3.88
C GLN A 153 -15.30 9.26 -3.89
N ALA A 154 -14.84 8.02 -4.03
CA ALA A 154 -15.72 6.87 -4.12
C ALA A 154 -16.40 6.53 -2.77
N ASP A 155 -17.56 5.89 -2.85
CA ASP A 155 -18.35 5.53 -1.66
C ASP A 155 -17.70 4.37 -0.89
N LEU A 156 -17.22 4.66 0.33
CA LEU A 156 -16.61 3.66 1.22
C LEU A 156 -17.54 2.51 1.61
N SER A 157 -18.84 2.77 1.76
CA SER A 157 -19.83 1.74 2.13
C SER A 157 -20.03 0.77 0.96
N ARG A 158 -20.05 1.32 -0.27
CA ARG A 158 -20.03 0.52 -1.50
C ARG A 158 -18.76 -0.31 -1.58
N GLY A 159 -17.61 0.31 -1.31
CA GLY A 159 -16.30 -0.35 -1.29
C GLY A 159 -16.22 -1.51 -0.31
N LEU A 160 -16.70 -1.31 0.92
CA LEU A 160 -16.82 -2.37 1.94
C LEU A 160 -17.69 -3.52 1.44
N HIS A 161 -18.85 -3.23 0.86
CA HIS A 161 -19.75 -4.26 0.34
C HIS A 161 -19.07 -5.09 -0.77
N GLN A 162 -18.42 -4.42 -1.73
CA GLN A 162 -17.73 -5.10 -2.83
C GLN A 162 -16.53 -5.92 -2.33
N PHE A 163 -15.70 -5.34 -1.46
CA PHE A 163 -14.55 -6.02 -0.89
C PHE A 163 -14.95 -7.26 -0.08
N THR A 164 -15.99 -7.16 0.76
CA THR A 164 -16.48 -8.31 1.54
C THR A 164 -17.10 -9.40 0.67
N THR A 165 -17.72 -9.02 -0.44
CA THR A 165 -18.37 -9.96 -1.37
C THR A 165 -17.36 -10.71 -2.24
N HIS A 166 -16.31 -10.02 -2.71
CA HIS A 166 -15.42 -10.54 -3.75
C HIS A 166 -13.98 -10.82 -3.29
N CYS A 167 -13.48 -10.11 -2.27
CA CYS A 167 -12.05 -10.06 -1.96
C CYS A 167 -11.70 -10.65 -0.59
N ALA A 168 -12.54 -10.42 0.42
CA ALA A 168 -12.24 -10.72 1.82
C ALA A 168 -12.04 -12.21 2.11
N ALA A 169 -12.62 -13.10 1.28
CA ALA A 169 -12.41 -14.54 1.39
C ALA A 169 -10.94 -14.94 1.20
N CYS A 170 -10.19 -14.19 0.38
CA CYS A 170 -8.78 -14.46 0.09
C CYS A 170 -7.83 -13.44 0.74
N HIS A 171 -8.22 -12.18 0.91
CA HIS A 171 -7.36 -11.13 1.49
C HIS A 171 -7.61 -10.87 2.99
N GLY A 172 -8.61 -11.55 3.56
CA GLY A 172 -9.06 -11.32 4.93
C GLY A 172 -9.86 -10.02 5.08
N PRO A 173 -10.57 -9.83 6.21
CA PRO A 173 -11.40 -8.66 6.45
C PRO A 173 -10.60 -7.36 6.62
N THR A 174 -9.32 -7.46 6.94
CA THR A 174 -8.40 -6.34 7.18
C THR A 174 -7.49 -6.06 5.99
N ALA A 175 -7.63 -6.82 4.88
CA ALA A 175 -6.76 -6.75 3.71
C ALA A 175 -5.26 -7.05 3.98
N ALA A 176 -4.93 -7.56 5.16
CA ALA A 176 -3.57 -7.94 5.56
C ALA A 176 -3.07 -9.22 4.82
N GLY A 177 -3.99 -9.94 4.18
CA GLY A 177 -3.73 -11.18 3.46
C GLY A 177 -3.85 -12.43 4.34
N VAL A 178 -4.27 -13.55 3.74
CA VAL A 178 -4.31 -14.86 4.39
C VAL A 178 -3.62 -15.94 3.53
N ALA A 179 -3.35 -17.09 4.14
CA ALA A 179 -2.92 -18.26 3.39
C ALA A 179 -4.06 -18.73 2.47
N VAL A 180 -3.76 -18.93 1.18
CA VAL A 180 -4.71 -19.37 0.16
C VAL A 180 -4.17 -20.67 -0.45
N GLY A 181 -4.88 -21.77 -0.28
CA GLY A 181 -4.43 -23.08 -0.77
C GLY A 181 -3.19 -23.62 -0.04
N GLN A 182 -2.47 -24.55 -0.66
CA GLN A 182 -1.39 -25.29 0.01
C GLN A 182 -0.03 -24.55 0.08
N ARG A 183 0.21 -23.54 -0.77
CA ARG A 183 1.51 -22.84 -0.85
C ARG A 183 1.45 -21.35 -1.18
N ASP A 184 0.25 -20.81 -1.40
CA ASP A 184 0.07 -19.40 -1.74
C ASP A 184 -0.40 -18.59 -0.53
N VAL A 185 0.00 -17.34 -0.53
CA VAL A 185 -0.40 -16.35 0.47
C VAL A 185 -0.84 -15.15 -0.34
N SER A 186 -2.07 -14.69 -0.12
CA SER A 186 -2.54 -13.48 -0.76
C SER A 186 -1.66 -12.31 -0.31
N SER A 187 -1.39 -11.36 -1.21
CA SER A 187 -0.62 -10.17 -0.85
C SER A 187 -1.29 -9.37 0.27
N ASN A 188 -0.46 -8.82 1.17
CA ASN A 188 -0.87 -7.75 2.06
C ASN A 188 -1.10 -6.48 1.22
N LEU A 189 -2.33 -5.96 1.21
CA LEU A 189 -2.69 -4.78 0.41
C LEU A 189 -2.26 -3.45 1.08
N GLU A 190 -1.79 -3.49 2.33
CA GLU A 190 -1.28 -2.30 3.04
C GLU A 190 -0.05 -1.67 2.38
N VAL A 191 0.68 -2.42 1.56
CA VAL A 191 1.88 -1.95 0.85
C VAL A 191 1.62 -1.63 -0.62
N SER A 192 0.41 -1.90 -1.12
CA SER A 192 0.06 -1.70 -2.53
C SER A 192 -0.38 -0.26 -2.80
N THR A 193 -0.11 0.20 -4.02
CA THR A 193 -0.63 1.49 -4.50
C THR A 193 -2.07 1.34 -5.01
N PRO A 194 -2.85 2.43 -5.08
CA PRO A 194 -4.21 2.40 -5.64
C PRO A 194 -4.29 1.76 -7.03
N LEU A 195 -3.32 2.07 -7.90
CA LEU A 195 -3.26 1.52 -9.25
C LEU A 195 -2.94 0.03 -9.25
N GLU A 196 -2.00 -0.42 -8.42
CA GLU A 196 -1.69 -1.85 -8.30
C GLU A 196 -2.89 -2.66 -7.83
N ILE A 197 -3.69 -2.12 -6.91
CA ILE A 197 -4.93 -2.77 -6.46
C ILE A 197 -5.90 -2.89 -7.65
N ALA A 198 -6.10 -1.81 -8.40
CA ALA A 198 -7.02 -1.79 -9.52
C ALA A 198 -6.57 -2.74 -10.65
N GLU A 199 -5.29 -2.73 -11.00
CA GLU A 199 -4.72 -3.64 -12.01
C GLU A 199 -4.78 -5.10 -11.55
N ALA A 200 -4.54 -5.39 -10.27
CA ALA A 200 -4.68 -6.74 -9.73
C ALA A 200 -6.12 -7.25 -9.85
N VAL A 201 -7.12 -6.39 -9.56
CA VAL A 201 -8.54 -6.74 -9.72
C VAL A 201 -8.86 -7.06 -11.18
N ARG A 202 -8.35 -6.29 -12.15
CA ARG A 202 -8.60 -6.55 -13.58
C ARG A 202 -7.82 -7.73 -14.15
N SER A 203 -6.57 -7.90 -13.75
CA SER A 203 -5.65 -8.91 -14.32
C SER A 203 -5.76 -10.28 -13.66
N GLY A 204 -6.13 -10.35 -12.37
CA GLY A 204 -6.20 -11.60 -11.62
C GLY A 204 -4.84 -12.31 -11.49
N PRO A 205 -3.88 -11.76 -10.73
CA PRO A 205 -2.55 -12.34 -10.62
C PRO A 205 -2.52 -13.65 -9.81
N GLY A 206 -1.82 -14.66 -10.34
CA GLY A 206 -1.62 -15.94 -9.66
C GLY A 206 -2.92 -16.73 -9.52
N VAL A 207 -3.35 -16.98 -8.27
CA VAL A 207 -4.61 -17.67 -7.96
C VAL A 207 -5.80 -16.72 -7.79
N MET A 208 -5.56 -15.41 -7.85
CA MET A 208 -6.63 -14.41 -7.78
C MET A 208 -7.42 -14.42 -9.10
N PRO A 209 -8.75 -14.58 -9.09
CA PRO A 209 -9.52 -14.50 -10.32
C PRO A 209 -9.50 -13.07 -10.87
N ALA A 210 -9.55 -12.93 -12.20
CA ALA A 210 -9.74 -11.65 -12.85
C ALA A 210 -11.20 -11.19 -12.74
N PHE A 211 -11.42 -9.93 -12.42
CA PHE A 211 -12.73 -9.31 -12.33
C PHE A 211 -12.89 -8.27 -13.45
N ASN A 212 -13.70 -8.61 -14.45
CA ASN A 212 -13.99 -7.73 -15.58
C ASN A 212 -14.99 -6.62 -15.20
N GLU A 213 -15.25 -5.71 -16.15
CA GLU A 213 -16.17 -4.58 -16.01
C GLU A 213 -17.62 -5.00 -15.73
N GLU A 214 -18.00 -6.23 -16.09
CA GLU A 214 -19.33 -6.78 -15.84
C GLU A 214 -19.52 -7.21 -14.38
N ILE A 215 -18.50 -7.81 -13.77
CA ILE A 215 -18.53 -8.26 -12.37
C ILE A 215 -18.23 -7.11 -11.41
N VAL A 216 -17.20 -6.33 -11.72
CA VAL A 216 -16.78 -5.16 -10.93
C VAL A 216 -16.74 -3.96 -11.88
N PRO A 217 -17.84 -3.22 -12.04
CA PRO A 217 -17.85 -1.95 -12.79
C PRO A 217 -16.83 -0.94 -12.26
N GLN A 218 -16.46 0.05 -13.06
CA GLN A 218 -15.48 1.09 -12.74
C GLN A 218 -15.74 1.77 -11.39
N GLN A 219 -17.00 2.15 -11.11
CA GLN A 219 -17.42 2.73 -9.82
C GLN A 219 -17.19 1.78 -8.63
N ASP A 220 -17.30 0.46 -8.85
CA ASP A 220 -17.05 -0.55 -7.83
C ASP A 220 -15.56 -0.75 -7.62
N LEU A 221 -14.78 -0.73 -8.70
CA LEU A 221 -13.32 -0.78 -8.65
C LEU A 221 -12.74 0.38 -7.83
N GLU A 222 -13.16 1.61 -8.14
CA GLU A 222 -12.78 2.82 -7.40
C GLU A 222 -13.20 2.74 -5.93
N ALA A 223 -14.41 2.26 -5.65
CA ALA A 223 -14.90 2.08 -4.28
C ALA A 223 -14.09 1.02 -3.50
N ILE A 224 -13.73 -0.11 -4.13
CA ILE A 224 -12.85 -1.12 -3.53
C ILE A 224 -11.50 -0.51 -3.18
N VAL A 225 -10.89 0.23 -4.12
CA VAL A 225 -9.61 0.92 -3.91
C VAL A 225 -9.74 1.90 -2.74
N ALA A 226 -10.77 2.75 -2.74
CA ALA A 226 -11.05 3.69 -1.65
C ALA A 226 -11.16 3.00 -0.29
N TRP A 227 -11.90 1.90 -0.22
CA TRP A 227 -12.07 1.12 1.00
C TRP A 227 -10.77 0.51 1.51
N VAL A 228 -9.96 -0.08 0.61
CA VAL A 228 -8.65 -0.66 0.99
C VAL A 228 -7.70 0.44 1.47
N MET A 229 -7.70 1.61 0.83
CA MET A 229 -6.88 2.74 1.25
C MET A 229 -7.33 3.29 2.61
N ASP A 230 -8.63 3.42 2.83
CA ASP A 230 -9.22 3.85 4.11
C ASP A 230 -8.93 2.86 5.25
N LEU A 231 -8.94 1.54 4.99
CA LEU A 231 -8.57 0.51 5.97
C LEU A 231 -7.15 0.70 6.55
N ARG A 232 -6.21 1.22 5.76
CA ARG A 232 -4.82 1.48 6.17
C ARG A 232 -4.72 2.63 7.17
N GLU A 233 -5.57 3.64 7.01
CA GLU A 233 -5.53 4.89 7.78
C GLU A 233 -6.37 4.82 9.06
N ARG A 234 -7.40 3.96 9.12
CA ARG A 234 -8.27 3.84 10.29
C ARG A 234 -7.50 3.44 11.55
N GLU A 235 -7.51 4.26 12.59
CA GLU A 235 -7.01 3.85 13.90
C GLU A 235 -7.84 2.69 14.48
N SER A 236 -7.20 1.80 15.24
CA SER A 236 -7.86 0.64 15.85
C SER A 236 -8.63 1.06 17.11
N PRO A 237 -9.98 1.04 17.14
CA PRO A 237 -10.77 1.62 18.25
C PRO A 237 -10.65 0.88 19.59
N GLY A 238 -9.90 -0.23 19.65
CA GLY A 238 -9.79 -1.13 20.81
C GLY A 238 -8.40 -1.22 21.45
N GLY A 239 -7.44 -0.38 21.07
CA GLY A 239 -6.06 -0.43 21.58
C GLY A 239 -5.07 -0.96 20.55
N LEU A 240 -4.07 -1.73 21.00
CA LEU A 240 -2.99 -2.24 20.15
C LEU A 240 -3.54 -3.13 19.02
N ALA A 241 -3.27 -2.76 17.76
CA ALA A 241 -3.80 -3.43 16.58
C ALA A 241 -3.20 -4.82 16.29
N ILE A 242 -2.08 -5.19 16.93
CA ILE A 242 -1.36 -6.49 16.77
C ILE A 242 -1.32 -6.95 15.29
N GLY A 243 -0.90 -6.04 14.41
CA GLY A 243 -0.78 -6.32 12.97
C GLY A 243 -2.08 -6.70 12.26
N ARG A 244 -3.25 -6.38 12.84
CA ARG A 244 -4.60 -6.68 12.31
C ARG A 244 -4.78 -8.14 11.88
N SER A 245 -4.08 -9.03 12.56
CA SER A 245 -3.94 -10.45 12.22
C SER A 245 -5.12 -11.31 12.67
N GLY A 246 -6.12 -10.70 13.32
CA GLY A 246 -7.42 -11.29 13.60
C GLY A 246 -7.52 -12.01 14.94
N PRO A 247 -8.67 -12.69 15.19
CA PRO A 247 -9.06 -13.16 16.52
C PRO A 247 -8.15 -14.26 17.08
N VAL A 248 -7.39 -14.96 16.22
CA VAL A 248 -6.47 -16.01 16.66
C VAL A 248 -5.27 -15.42 17.39
N SER A 249 -4.59 -14.45 16.78
CA SER A 249 -3.43 -13.76 17.37
C SER A 249 -3.84 -12.99 18.63
N GLU A 250 -4.98 -12.29 18.56
CA GLU A 250 -5.55 -11.57 19.71
C GLU A 250 -5.90 -12.52 20.85
N GLY A 251 -6.54 -13.66 20.54
CA GLY A 251 -6.88 -14.69 21.52
C GLY A 251 -5.66 -15.32 22.16
N PHE A 252 -4.59 -15.58 21.39
CA PHE A 252 -3.34 -16.10 21.93
C PHE A 252 -2.69 -15.11 22.90
N ILE A 253 -2.66 -13.82 22.56
CA ILE A 253 -2.11 -12.78 23.45
C ILE A 253 -2.97 -12.61 24.69
N ALA A 254 -4.29 -12.58 24.55
CA ALA A 254 -5.23 -12.53 25.67
C ALA A 254 -5.07 -13.75 26.58
N TRP A 255 -4.81 -14.93 26.02
CA TRP A 255 -4.56 -16.14 26.78
C TRP A 255 -3.21 -16.08 27.53
N VAL A 256 -2.12 -15.77 26.83
CA VAL A 256 -0.77 -15.72 27.44
C VAL A 256 -0.66 -14.61 28.48
N LEU A 257 -1.05 -13.37 28.14
CA LEU A 257 -0.90 -12.23 29.03
C LEU A 257 -2.03 -12.16 30.05
N GLY A 258 -3.27 -12.39 29.61
CA GLY A 258 -4.44 -12.32 30.48
C GLY A 258 -4.47 -13.47 31.50
N LEU A 259 -4.36 -14.73 31.05
CA LEU A 259 -4.31 -15.84 32.01
C LEU A 259 -2.97 -15.88 32.75
N GLY A 260 -1.87 -15.51 32.12
CA GLY A 260 -0.58 -15.40 32.81
C GLY A 260 -0.63 -14.41 33.98
N LEU A 261 -1.18 -13.21 33.75
CA LEU A 261 -1.40 -12.21 34.80
C LEU A 261 -2.36 -12.74 35.88
N LEU A 262 -3.46 -13.39 35.47
CA LEU A 262 -4.44 -13.94 36.41
C LEU A 262 -3.82 -15.03 37.30
N MET A 263 -2.99 -15.92 36.74
CA MET A 263 -2.24 -16.93 37.48
C MET A 263 -1.25 -16.29 38.47
N ILE A 264 -0.57 -15.22 38.09
CA ILE A 264 0.33 -14.46 38.98
C ILE A 264 -0.47 -13.85 40.14
N VAL A 265 -1.60 -13.22 39.86
CA VAL A 265 -2.47 -12.63 40.89
C VAL A 265 -2.98 -13.70 41.85
N MET A 266 -3.44 -14.85 41.33
CA MET A 266 -3.86 -15.98 42.16
C MET A 266 -2.72 -16.52 43.03
N TYR A 267 -1.50 -16.62 42.49
CA TYR A 267 -0.34 -17.03 43.25
C TYR A 267 0.03 -16.04 44.37
N LEU A 268 -0.09 -14.73 44.12
CA LEU A 268 0.24 -13.70 45.10
C LEU A 268 -0.83 -13.54 46.19
N LEU A 269 -2.11 -13.79 45.87
CA LEU A 269 -3.23 -13.69 46.82
C LEU A 269 -3.56 -15.02 47.51
N GLY A 270 -3.03 -16.14 47.01
CA GLY A 270 -3.25 -17.45 47.59
C GLY A 270 -2.41 -17.64 48.86
N GLU A 271 -3.08 -17.82 50.00
CA GLU A 271 -2.41 -18.33 51.19
C GLU A 271 -2.08 -19.82 51.00
N LYS A 272 -0.85 -20.19 51.38
CA LYS A 272 -0.49 -21.61 51.48
C LYS A 272 -1.29 -22.22 52.62
N ALA A 273 -2.02 -23.30 52.33
CA ALA A 273 -2.52 -24.16 53.40
C ALA A 273 -1.30 -24.80 54.05
N ASP A 274 -0.98 -24.38 55.28
CA ASP A 274 0.00 -25.07 56.10
C ASP A 274 -0.56 -26.46 56.41
N GLU A 275 0.14 -27.48 55.95
CA GLU A 275 -0.18 -28.88 56.17
C GLU A 275 0.10 -29.15 57.66
N GLU A 276 -0.96 -29.08 58.48
CA GLU A 276 -0.91 -29.50 59.88
C GLU A 276 -0.66 -31.02 59.88
N VAL A 277 0.63 -31.39 59.93
CA VAL A 277 1.07 -32.76 60.18
C VAL A 277 0.68 -33.08 61.61
N ASP A 278 -0.48 -33.73 61.76
CA ASP A 278 -0.95 -34.32 63.00
C ASP A 278 0.11 -35.33 63.49
N ASP A 279 0.94 -34.89 64.43
CA ASP A 279 1.83 -35.74 65.21
C ASP A 279 0.98 -36.59 66.16
N HIS A 280 0.46 -37.70 65.64
CA HIS A 280 -0.12 -38.76 66.45
C HIS A 280 0.94 -39.81 66.79
N GLY A 281 1.63 -39.60 67.91
CA GLY A 281 1.65 -40.60 68.97
C GLY A 281 2.97 -41.35 69.23
N GLY A 282 3.45 -41.20 70.47
CA GLY A 282 4.36 -42.12 71.18
C GLY A 282 5.45 -41.36 71.95
N GLU A 283 5.58 -41.41 73.28
CA GLU A 283 4.97 -42.14 74.39
C GLU A 283 5.05 -41.26 75.66
#